data_AF-A0A060BVF3-F1
#
_entry.id   AF-A0A060BVF3-F1
#
_cell.length_a   1.000
_cell.length_b   1.000
_cell.length_c   1.000
_cell.angle_alpha   90.00
_cell.angle_beta   90.00
_cell.angle_gamma   90.00
#
_symmetry.space_group_name_H-M   'P 1'
#
loop_
_entity.id
_entity.type
_entity.pdbx_description
1 polymer ?
#
loop_
_entity_poly.entity_id
_entity_poly.type
_entity_poly.pdbx_seq_one_letter_code
_entity_poly.pdbx_strand_id
1 'polypeptide(L)'
;MVVVGTSDEWETEGIDRTTIALPGEQDELVQRVAAVASCTVVVVNAGGPVALPWLDEVDAVVLASFGGEETGPAVADVLVGAADPGGRLPVTYPVRLEDAPAWPHYAPVDGVQTYGEGRLFGYRGHDASGVA
;
A
#
# COMPACT_ATOMS: atom_id res chain seq x y z
N MET A 1 -3.79 -14.86 10.59
CA MET A 1 -4.08 -13.78 9.63
C MET A 1 -4.20 -12.49 10.40
N VAL A 2 -3.57 -11.42 9.92
CA VAL A 2 -3.70 -10.07 10.46
C VAL A 2 -4.30 -9.18 9.37
N VAL A 3 -5.22 -8.29 9.71
CA VAL A 3 -5.75 -7.29 8.79
C VAL A 3 -5.21 -5.94 9.21
N VAL A 4 -4.57 -5.25 8.28
CA VAL A 4 -4.01 -3.91 8.45
C VAL A 4 -4.50 -2.99 7.35
N GLY A 5 -4.35 -1.69 7.52
CA GLY A 5 -4.67 -0.74 6.47
C GLY A 5 -4.95 0.66 6.98
N THR A 6 -5.70 1.38 6.19
CA THR A 6 -6.11 2.77 6.40
C THR A 6 -7.64 2.83 6.52
N SER A 7 -8.15 4.02 6.82
CA SER A 7 -9.58 4.32 6.89
C SER A 7 -9.88 5.62 6.16
N ASP A 8 -11.15 6.03 6.17
CA ASP A 8 -11.65 7.32 5.68
C ASP A 8 -11.08 8.53 6.45
N GLU A 9 -10.46 8.32 7.61
CA GLU A 9 -9.69 9.36 8.32
C GLU A 9 -8.32 9.61 7.69
N TRP A 10 -7.73 8.58 7.07
CA TRP A 10 -6.37 8.62 6.52
C TRP A 10 -6.36 8.83 5.01
N GLU A 11 -7.38 8.34 4.30
CA GLU A 11 -7.55 8.52 2.86
C GLU A 11 -8.91 9.20 2.62
N THR A 12 -8.90 10.53 2.58
CA THR A 12 -10.11 11.35 2.56
C THR A 12 -10.05 12.45 1.53
N GLU A 13 -11.21 12.94 1.11
CA GLU A 13 -11.28 14.06 0.18
C GLU A 13 -10.79 15.36 0.84
N GLY A 14 -9.95 16.10 0.11
CA GLY A 14 -9.50 17.44 0.51
C GLY A 14 -8.23 17.47 1.36
N ILE A 15 -7.66 16.31 1.72
CA ILE A 15 -6.39 16.23 2.44
C ILE A 15 -5.55 15.08 1.87
N ASP A 16 -4.35 15.39 1.41
CA ASP A 16 -3.37 14.39 0.99
C ASP A 16 -2.65 13.77 2.19
N ARG A 17 -2.31 12.48 2.08
CA ARG A 17 -1.44 11.80 3.05
C ARG A 17 -0.04 12.41 3.04
N THR A 18 0.57 12.52 4.22
CA THR A 18 1.96 12.96 4.38
C THR A 18 2.96 11.80 4.45
N THR A 19 2.46 10.56 4.55
CA THR A 19 3.26 9.34 4.64
C THR A 19 2.50 8.15 4.04
N ILE A 20 3.25 7.11 3.66
CA ILE A 20 2.69 5.81 3.28
C ILE A 20 2.82 4.77 4.40
N ALA A 21 3.37 5.12 5.56
CA ALA A 21 3.41 4.21 6.71
C ALA A 21 2.00 3.79 7.13
N LEU A 22 1.86 2.56 7.62
CA LEU A 22 0.60 2.12 8.20
C LEU A 22 0.28 2.93 9.47
N PRO A 23 -0.98 3.34 9.70
CA PRO A 23 -1.35 4.07 10.90
C PRO A 23 -1.06 3.33 12.20
N GLY A 24 -0.58 4.06 13.21
CA GLY A 24 -0.37 3.54 14.57
C GLY A 24 0.73 2.48 14.64
N GLU A 25 0.49 1.43 15.42
CA GLU A 25 1.47 0.36 15.69
C GLU A 25 1.18 -0.89 14.85
N GLN A 26 0.54 -0.73 13.70
CA GLN A 26 0.15 -1.86 12.84
C GLN A 26 1.35 -2.64 12.31
N ASP A 27 2.44 -1.97 11.96
CA ASP A 27 3.69 -2.63 11.56
C ASP A 27 4.26 -3.50 12.68
N GLU A 28 4.29 -2.97 13.91
CA GLU A 28 4.75 -3.72 15.09
C GLU A 28 3.82 -4.90 15.41
N LEU A 29 2.50 -4.72 15.25
CA LEU A 29 1.53 -5.81 15.39
C LEU A 29 1.83 -6.95 14.42
N VAL A 30 2.08 -6.65 13.15
CA VAL A 30 2.40 -7.66 12.14
C VAL A 30 3.68 -8.41 12.52
N GLN A 31 4.75 -7.67 12.84
CA GLN A 31 6.04 -8.27 13.23
C GLN A 31 5.91 -9.17 14.47
N ARG A 32 5.15 -8.75 15.49
CA ARG A 32 4.93 -9.55 16.69
C ARG A 32 4.13 -10.82 16.42
N VAL A 33 3.17 -10.78 15.51
CA VAL A 33 2.41 -11.97 15.10
C VAL A 33 3.30 -12.90 14.27
N ALA A 34 4.05 -12.36 13.31
CA ALA A 34 4.99 -13.11 12.48
C ALA A 34 6.04 -13.85 13.30
N ALA A 35 6.53 -13.24 14.39
CA ALA A 35 7.52 -13.84 15.28
C ALA A 35 7.02 -15.09 16.04
N VAL A 36 5.71 -15.31 16.16
CA VAL A 36 5.13 -16.40 16.98
C VAL A 36 4.24 -17.36 16.19
N ALA A 37 3.65 -16.92 15.08
CA ALA A 37 2.79 -17.75 14.26
C ALA A 37 3.63 -18.64 13.32
N SER A 38 3.16 -19.87 13.09
CA SER A 38 3.80 -20.77 12.13
C SER A 38 3.55 -20.39 10.66
N CYS A 39 2.54 -19.56 10.42
CA CYS A 39 2.16 -19.05 9.11
C CYS A 39 1.39 -17.74 9.29
N THR A 40 1.92 -16.66 8.74
CA THR A 40 1.34 -15.31 8.81
C THR A 40 0.92 -14.86 7.42
N VAL A 41 -0.39 -14.70 7.25
CA VAL A 41 -0.99 -14.01 6.11
C VAL A 41 -1.46 -12.63 6.55
N VAL A 42 -1.10 -11.60 5.79
CA VAL A 42 -1.53 -10.23 6.03
C VAL A 42 -2.48 -9.76 4.94
N VAL A 43 -3.63 -9.22 5.32
CA VAL A 43 -4.56 -8.56 4.40
C VAL A 43 -4.42 -7.05 4.56
N VAL A 44 -4.15 -6.34 3.47
CA VAL A 44 -3.99 -4.89 3.43
C VAL A 44 -5.24 -4.25 2.81
N ASN A 45 -6.00 -3.54 3.65
CA ASN A 45 -7.21 -2.81 3.27
C ASN A 45 -6.89 -1.30 3.20
N ALA A 46 -6.34 -0.85 2.07
CA ALA A 46 -5.93 0.54 1.85
C ALA A 46 -6.20 1.00 0.41
N GLY A 47 -6.60 2.25 0.22
CA GLY A 47 -6.97 2.81 -1.09
C GLY A 47 -5.77 3.00 -2.03
N GLY A 48 -4.63 3.37 -1.48
CA GLY A 48 -3.36 3.50 -2.20
C GLY A 48 -2.19 2.77 -1.54
N PRO A 49 -0.97 2.93 -2.09
CA PRO A 49 0.22 2.29 -1.54
C PRO A 49 0.43 2.61 -0.06
N VAL A 50 0.89 1.59 0.67
CA VAL A 50 1.40 1.66 2.04
C VAL A 50 2.75 0.97 2.10
N ALA A 51 3.65 1.44 2.96
CA ALA A 51 4.92 0.78 3.22
C ALA A 51 4.68 -0.57 3.90
N LEU A 52 5.47 -1.57 3.52
CA LEU A 52 5.39 -2.94 4.05
C LEU A 52 6.78 -3.35 4.59
N PRO A 53 7.29 -2.73 5.67
CA PRO A 53 8.65 -3.00 6.16
C PRO A 53 8.87 -4.45 6.62
N TRP A 54 7.79 -5.15 6.96
CA TRP A 54 7.75 -6.55 7.39
C TRP A 54 7.45 -7.54 6.24
N LEU A 55 7.50 -7.11 4.98
CA LEU A 55 7.12 -7.93 3.82
C LEU A 55 7.88 -9.26 3.76
N ASP A 56 9.17 -9.25 4.11
CA ASP A 56 10.03 -10.45 4.12
C ASP A 56 9.85 -11.32 5.38
N GLU A 57 9.03 -10.90 6.34
CA GLU A 57 8.78 -11.60 7.60
C GLU A 57 7.48 -12.43 7.58
N VAL A 58 6.67 -12.31 6.53
CA VAL A 58 5.33 -12.94 6.42
C VAL A 58 5.25 -13.90 5.24
N ASP A 59 4.34 -14.87 5.31
CA ASP A 59 4.21 -15.92 4.29
C ASP A 59 3.39 -15.47 3.07
N ALA A 60 2.46 -14.54 3.26
CA ALA A 60 1.65 -14.01 2.18
C ALA A 60 1.06 -12.64 2.50
N VAL A 61 0.88 -11.82 1.45
CA VAL A 61 0.18 -10.54 1.50
C VAL A 61 -0.95 -10.52 0.48
N VAL A 62 -2.16 -10.15 0.91
CA VAL A 62 -3.32 -9.92 0.06
C VAL A 62 -3.65 -8.43 0.08
N LEU A 63 -3.55 -7.76 -1.06
CA LEU A 63 -3.99 -6.37 -1.22
C LEU A 63 -5.49 -6.38 -1.55
N ALA A 64 -6.33 -6.04 -0.58
CA ALA A 64 -7.78 -6.03 -0.73
C ALA A 64 -8.33 -4.69 -1.26
N SER A 65 -7.54 -3.62 -1.15
CA SER A 65 -7.99 -2.24 -1.36
C SER A 65 -9.23 -1.91 -0.53
N PHE A 66 -10.12 -1.02 -1.00
CA PHE A 66 -11.45 -0.82 -0.42
C PHE A 66 -12.50 -1.47 -1.34
N GLY A 67 -12.80 -2.75 -1.09
CA GLY A 67 -13.67 -3.58 -1.93
C GLY A 67 -15.18 -3.38 -1.73
N GLY A 68 -15.61 -2.41 -0.93
CA GLY A 68 -17.02 -2.16 -0.62
C GLY A 68 -17.62 -3.18 0.36
N GLU A 69 -18.95 -3.29 0.35
CA GLU A 69 -19.73 -4.06 1.34
C GLU A 69 -19.35 -5.55 1.39
N GLU A 70 -18.96 -6.13 0.25
CA GLU A 70 -18.60 -7.54 0.10
C GLU A 70 -17.08 -7.82 0.19
N THR A 71 -16.29 -6.87 0.72
CA THR A 71 -14.83 -7.05 0.88
C THR A 71 -14.51 -8.27 1.73
N GLY A 72 -15.22 -8.46 2.84
CA GLY A 72 -14.98 -9.59 3.76
C GLY A 72 -15.17 -10.95 3.09
N PRO A 73 -16.35 -11.23 2.51
CA PRO A 73 -16.60 -12.45 1.74
C PRO A 73 -15.62 -12.65 0.58
N ALA A 74 -15.32 -11.61 -0.19
CA ALA A 74 -14.39 -11.71 -1.32
C ALA A 74 -12.97 -12.09 -0.89
N VAL A 75 -12.46 -11.50 0.20
CA VAL A 75 -11.15 -11.86 0.77
C VAL A 75 -11.18 -13.30 1.29
N ALA A 76 -12.26 -13.73 1.95
CA ALA A 76 -12.39 -15.09 2.44
C ALA A 76 -12.34 -16.11 1.28
N ASP A 77 -13.07 -15.87 0.19
CA ASP A 77 -13.09 -16.75 -0.98
C ASP A 77 -11.70 -16.93 -1.60
N VAL A 78 -10.90 -15.86 -1.69
CA VAL A 78 -9.51 -15.94 -2.16
C VAL A 78 -8.64 -16.74 -1.19
N LEU A 79 -8.73 -16.48 0.12
CA LEU A 79 -7.89 -17.14 1.12
C LEU A 79 -8.15 -18.64 1.24
N VAL A 80 -9.39 -19.09 1.01
CA VAL A 80 -9.76 -20.51 1.02
C VAL A 80 -9.63 -21.17 -0.36
N GLY A 81 -9.23 -20.41 -1.38
CA GLY A 81 -9.06 -20.91 -2.76
C GLY A 81 -10.37 -21.17 -3.49
N ALA A 82 -11.49 -20.61 -3.03
CA ALA A 82 -12.77 -20.61 -3.76
C ALA A 82 -12.74 -19.64 -4.96
N ALA A 83 -11.88 -18.63 -4.91
CA ALA A 83 -11.58 -17.72 -6.02
C ALA A 83 -10.07 -17.56 -6.24
N ASP A 84 -9.65 -17.33 -7.48
CA ASP A 84 -8.26 -17.06 -7.84
C ASP A 84 -7.89 -15.58 -7.56
N PRO A 85 -6.71 -15.28 -6.97
CA PRO A 85 -6.23 -13.91 -6.80
C PRO A 85 -5.72 -13.29 -8.12
N GLY A 86 -6.61 -13.15 -9.11
CA GLY A 86 -6.27 -12.71 -10.46
C GLY A 86 -5.97 -11.20 -10.64
N GLY A 87 -5.96 -10.43 -9.55
CA GLY A 87 -5.72 -8.99 -9.57
C GLY A 87 -4.31 -8.63 -10.07
N ARG A 88 -4.19 -7.44 -10.68
CA ARG A 88 -2.92 -6.84 -11.08
C ARG A 88 -2.85 -5.43 -10.52
N LEU A 89 -1.67 -5.02 -10.08
CA LEU A 89 -1.46 -3.68 -9.53
C LEU A 89 -1.71 -2.61 -10.60
N PRO A 90 -2.66 -1.67 -10.40
CA PRO A 90 -2.87 -0.54 -11.30
C PRO A 90 -1.90 0.62 -11.02
N VAL A 91 -1.17 0.56 -9.91
CA VAL A 91 -0.22 1.58 -9.43
C VAL A 91 1.08 0.91 -8.99
N THR A 92 2.18 1.66 -9.07
CA THR A 92 3.45 1.23 -8.48
C THR A 92 3.36 1.30 -6.96
N TYR A 93 3.85 0.27 -6.26
CA TYR A 93 4.04 0.26 -4.81
C TYR A 93 5.50 0.59 -4.53
N PRO A 94 5.85 1.85 -4.22
CA PRO A 94 7.24 2.21 -3.93
C PRO A 94 7.66 1.64 -2.57
N VAL A 95 8.93 1.26 -2.43
CA VAL A 95 9.48 0.79 -1.14
C VAL A 95 9.47 1.94 -0.12
N ARG A 96 9.84 3.14 -0.55
CA ARG A 96 9.78 4.36 0.27
C ARG A 96 9.04 5.47 -0.49
N LEU A 97 8.38 6.36 0.24
CA LEU A 97 7.63 7.46 -0.39
C LEU A 97 8.54 8.36 -1.24
N GLU A 98 9.79 8.53 -0.83
CA GLU A 98 10.80 9.33 -1.52
C GLU A 98 11.23 8.76 -2.86
N ASP A 99 10.95 7.48 -3.11
CA ASP A 99 11.28 6.82 -4.37
C ASP A 99 10.22 7.12 -5.45
N ALA A 100 9.06 7.67 -5.05
CA ALA A 100 8.04 8.12 -5.99
C ALA A 100 8.58 9.28 -6.85
N PRO A 101 8.41 9.25 -8.18
CA PRO A 101 8.97 10.28 -9.07
C PRO A 101 8.48 11.70 -8.77
N ALA A 102 7.25 11.83 -8.25
CA ALA A 102 6.66 13.11 -7.87
C ALA A 102 7.18 13.65 -6.52
N TRP A 103 7.89 12.85 -5.71
CA TRP A 103 8.35 13.23 -4.36
C TRP A 103 9.06 14.60 -4.30
N PRO A 104 9.97 14.97 -5.21
CA PRO A 104 10.64 16.27 -5.11
C PRO A 104 9.70 17.48 -5.23
N HIS A 105 8.49 17.28 -5.77
CA HIS A 105 7.52 18.34 -6.02
C HIS A 105 6.10 17.99 -5.55
N TYR A 106 5.90 16.99 -4.67
CA TYR A 106 4.55 16.51 -4.34
C TYR A 106 3.69 17.58 -3.64
N ALA A 107 4.33 18.50 -2.91
CA ALA A 107 3.68 19.58 -2.20
C ALA A 107 3.68 20.88 -3.03
N PRO A 108 2.53 21.57 -3.15
CA PRO A 108 2.47 22.88 -3.78
C PRO A 108 3.33 23.92 -3.03
N VAL A 109 3.99 24.81 -3.78
CA VAL A 109 4.72 25.96 -3.24
C VAL A 109 4.00 27.23 -3.65
N ASP A 110 3.64 28.08 -2.70
CA ASP A 110 2.88 29.32 -2.93
C ASP A 110 1.59 29.11 -3.77
N GLY A 111 0.92 27.96 -3.55
CA GLY A 111 -0.30 27.59 -4.26
C GLY A 111 -0.09 27.08 -5.70
N VAL A 112 1.15 26.89 -6.12
CA VAL A 112 1.50 26.38 -7.46
C VAL A 112 2.04 24.95 -7.34
N GLN A 113 1.41 24.03 -8.08
CA GLN A 113 1.85 22.65 -8.19
C GLN A 113 2.77 22.49 -9.41
N THR A 114 4.01 22.07 -9.17
CA THR A 114 5.00 21.79 -10.23
C THR A 114 5.04 20.28 -10.51
N TYR A 115 4.92 19.89 -11.78
CA TYR A 115 5.01 18.49 -12.22
C TYR A 115 6.41 18.23 -12.78
N GLY A 116 7.42 18.21 -11.90
CA GLY A 116 8.83 18.14 -12.29
C GLY A 116 9.26 16.80 -12.88
N GLU A 117 8.53 15.73 -12.59
CA GLU A 117 8.71 14.39 -13.15
C GLU A 117 8.27 14.29 -14.62
N GLY A 118 7.45 15.24 -15.09
CA GLY A 118 6.95 15.29 -16.46
C GLY A 118 6.26 13.98 -16.88
N ARG A 119 6.86 13.24 -17.81
CA ARG A 119 6.29 11.97 -18.34
C ARG A 119 6.74 10.74 -17.54
N LEU A 120 7.62 10.91 -16.56
CA LEU A 120 8.23 9.84 -15.77
C LEU A 120 7.44 9.57 -14.49
N PHE A 121 6.12 9.45 -14.58
CA PHE A 121 5.26 9.14 -13.44
C PHE A 121 5.02 7.63 -13.28
N GLY A 122 4.76 7.21 -12.03
CA GLY A 122 4.53 5.79 -11.68
C GLY A 122 5.65 4.90 -12.19
N TYR A 123 5.31 3.74 -12.75
CA TYR A 123 6.27 2.75 -13.24
C TYR A 123 7.32 3.32 -14.21
N ARG A 124 6.98 4.34 -15.01
CA ARG A 124 7.94 4.94 -15.97
C ARG A 124 9.10 5.63 -15.27
N GLY A 125 8.85 6.25 -14.12
CA GLY A 125 9.91 6.90 -13.35
C GLY A 125 10.79 5.90 -12.61
N HIS A 126 10.18 4.87 -12.03
CA HIS A 126 10.90 3.75 -11.40
C HIS A 126 11.79 3.00 -12.41
N ASP A 127 11.22 2.63 -13.57
CA ASP A 127 11.98 1.97 -14.64
C ASP A 127 13.15 2.82 -15.14
N ALA A 128 12.96 4.14 -15.27
CA ALA A 128 13.99 5.05 -15.76
C ALA A 128 15.10 5.33 -14.73
N SER A 129 14.78 5.32 -13.44
CA SER A 129 15.75 5.55 -12.35
C SER A 129 16.48 4.28 -11.92
N GLY A 130 15.93 3.09 -12.24
CA GLY A 130 16.41 1.81 -11.76
C GLY A 130 16.13 1.60 -10.26
N VAL A 131 15.22 2.38 -9.67
CA VAL A 131 14.78 2.24 -8.28
C VAL A 131 13.54 1.35 -8.25
N ALA A 132 13.58 0.34 -7.38
CA ALA A 132 12.47 -0.60 -7.16
C ALA A 132 11.22 0.10 -6.62
#